data_AF-A0A3B1DC09-F1
#
_entry.id   AF-A0A3B1DC09-F1
#
_cell.length_a   1.000
_cell.length_b   1.000
_cell.length_c   1.000
_cell.angle_alpha   90.00
_cell.angle_beta   90.00
_cell.angle_gamma   90.00
#
_symmetry.space_group_name_H-M   'P 1'
#
loop_
_entity.id
_entity.type
_entity.pdbx_description
1 polymer ?
#
loop_
_entity_poly.entity_id
_entity_poly.type
_entity_poly.pdbx_seq_one_letter_code
_entity_poly.pdbx_strand_id
1 'polypeptide(L)' 'MKILEKTEDMTDKKSPQTEVKTSLEGLTPRRIVEELDKFIIGQHNAKKAVAIALRNRWRRQRLSPELRDEVLPKNI' A
#
# COMPACT_ATOMS: atom_id res chain seq x y z
N MET A 1 30.06 -37.82 -30.83
CA MET A 1 28.68 -37.72 -31.36
C MET A 1 27.80 -37.17 -30.25
N LYS A 2 27.02 -36.10 -30.32
CA LYS A 2 26.66 -35.06 -31.29
C LYS A 2 26.68 -33.74 -30.48
N ILE A 3 27.44 -32.72 -30.86
CA ILE A 3 27.05 -31.59 -31.73
C ILE A 3 25.97 -30.70 -31.08
N LEU A 4 26.40 -29.45 -30.89
CA LEU A 4 25.67 -28.18 -30.76
C LEU A 4 24.18 -28.18 -31.13
N GLU A 5 23.39 -27.40 -30.40
CA GLU A 5 22.63 -26.33 -31.04
C GLU A 5 22.40 -25.14 -30.09
N LYS A 6 22.76 -23.99 -30.62
CA LYS A 6 22.62 -22.65 -30.10
C LYS A 6 21.54 -22.04 -30.98
N THR A 7 20.40 -21.68 -30.41
CA THR A 7 19.43 -20.75 -31.02
C THR A 7 18.95 -19.88 -29.85
N GLU A 8 19.39 -18.62 -29.83
CA GLU A 8 18.63 -17.51 -30.41
C GLU A 8 17.35 -17.28 -29.60
N ASP A 9 16.94 -16.10 -29.21
CA ASP A 9 17.48 -14.77 -29.15
C ASP A 9 16.36 -13.99 -28.45
N MET A 10 16.61 -12.73 -28.16
CA MET A 10 15.56 -11.71 -28.19
C MET A 10 14.43 -11.75 -27.14
N THR A 11 14.57 -10.75 -26.26
CA THR A 11 13.51 -9.82 -25.87
C THR A 11 12.30 -10.43 -25.15
N ASP A 12 12.26 -10.18 -23.85
CA ASP A 12 11.07 -9.48 -23.38
C ASP A 12 11.48 -8.33 -22.47
N LYS A 13 11.25 -7.12 -22.96
CA LYS A 13 11.21 -5.91 -22.15
C LYS A 13 10.06 -6.11 -21.16
N LYS A 14 10.30 -6.83 -20.06
CA LYS A 14 9.33 -6.87 -18.99
C LYS A 14 9.43 -5.54 -18.27
N SER A 15 8.61 -4.62 -18.76
CA SER A 15 8.09 -3.36 -18.24
C SER A 15 8.64 -2.93 -16.89
N PRO A 16 8.87 -1.62 -16.65
CA PRO A 16 9.14 -1.13 -15.31
C PRO A 16 7.89 -1.35 -14.46
N GLN A 17 7.77 -2.56 -13.91
CA GLN A 17 6.75 -2.92 -12.95
C GLN A 17 7.11 -2.10 -11.74
N THR A 18 6.40 -0.98 -11.59
CA THR A 18 6.39 -0.21 -10.37
C THR A 18 5.81 -1.17 -9.34
N GLU A 19 6.68 -1.87 -8.61
CA GLU A 19 6.31 -2.73 -7.49
C GLU A 19 5.61 -1.84 -6.47
N VAL A 20 4.29 -1.76 -6.57
CA VAL A 20 3.46 -1.10 -5.56
C VAL A 20 3.52 -2.02 -4.33
N LYS A 21 4.54 -1.79 -3.50
CA LYS A 21 4.71 -2.45 -2.19
C LYS A 21 3.49 -2.14 -1.34
N THR A 22 2.51 -3.05 -1.37
CA THR A 22 1.23 -2.90 -0.66
C THR A 22 1.38 -3.42 0.77
N SER A 23 2.37 -2.93 1.49
CA SER A 23 2.60 -3.26 2.90
C SER A 23 2.13 -2.09 3.76
N LEU A 24 0.87 -2.14 4.22
CA LEU A 24 0.28 -1.19 5.18
C LEU A 24 1.05 -1.11 6.52
N GLU A 25 1.95 -2.06 6.74
CA GLU A 25 2.68 -2.28 7.99
C GLU A 25 3.67 -1.15 8.32
N GLY A 26 4.12 -0.39 7.32
CA GLY A 26 5.02 0.77 7.49
C GLY A 26 4.40 2.13 7.20
N LEU A 27 3.14 2.20 6.73
CA LEU A 27 2.53 3.46 6.33
C LEU A 27 2.00 4.22 7.56
N THR A 28 2.74 5.26 7.95
CA THR A 28 2.27 6.24 8.93
C THR A 28 1.21 7.15 8.30
N PRO A 29 0.27 7.73 9.07
CA PRO A 29 -0.72 8.65 8.52
C PRO A 29 -0.11 9.79 7.72
N ARG A 30 1.04 10.30 8.16
CA ARG A 30 1.78 11.35 7.45
C ARG A 30 2.25 10.90 6.06
N ARG A 31 2.78 9.68 5.95
CA ARG A 31 3.22 9.13 4.66
C ARG A 31 2.06 8.90 3.70
N ILE A 32 0.90 8.49 4.21
CA ILE A 32 -0.32 8.34 3.40
C ILE A 32 -0.75 9.70 2.85
N VAL A 33 -0.74 10.76 3.67
CA VAL A 33 -1.05 12.12 3.21
C VAL A 33 -0.07 12.58 2.14
N GLU A 34 1.24 12.37 2.34
CA GLU A 34 2.27 12.71 1.34
C GLU A 34 2.05 11.99 0.01
N GLU A 35 1.60 10.74 0.04
CA GLU A 35 1.28 9.99 -1.18
C GLU A 35 0.02 10.52 -1.85
N LEU A 36 -1.02 10.84 -1.08
CA LEU A 36 -2.26 11.43 -1.59
C LEU A 36 -2.05 12.84 -2.16
N ASP A 37 -1.11 13.62 -1.61
CA ASP A 37 -0.77 14.95 -2.11
C ASP A 37 -0.21 14.94 -3.55
N LYS A 38 0.35 13.82 -4.00
CA LYS A 38 0.86 13.68 -5.39
C LYS A 38 -0.26 13.60 -6.42
N PHE A 39 -1.43 13.10 -6.03
CA PHE A 39 -2.54 12.80 -6.94
C PHE A 39 -3.77 13.70 -6.72
N ILE A 40 -3.91 14.26 -5.53
CA ILE A 40 -5.04 15.10 -5.14
C ILE A 40 -4.49 16.46 -4.71
N ILE A 41 -5.03 17.55 -5.24
CA ILE A 41 -4.62 18.91 -4.86
C ILE A 41 -5.57 19.45 -3.78
N GLY A 42 -5.04 20.05 -2.71
CA GLY A 42 -5.82 20.63 -1.62
C GLY A 42 -6.41 19.60 -0.65
N GLN A 43 -7.54 19.93 0.00
CA GLN A 43 -8.31 19.04 0.91
C GLN A 43 -7.49 18.36 2.01
N HIS A 44 -6.62 19.11 2.69
CA HIS A 44 -5.70 18.58 3.71
C HIS A 44 -6.43 17.83 4.85
N ASN A 45 -7.56 18.37 5.32
CA ASN A 45 -8.35 17.74 6.39
C ASN A 45 -8.91 16.39 5.96
N ALA A 46 -9.40 16.27 4.72
CA ALA A 46 -9.93 15.01 4.21
C ALA A 46 -8.83 13.94 4.06
N LYS A 47 -7.67 14.32 3.51
CA LYS A 47 -6.50 13.42 3.41
C LYS A 47 -6.05 12.91 4.78
N LYS A 48 -6.00 13.79 5.77
CA LYS A 48 -5.67 13.45 7.15
C LYS A 48 -6.70 12.49 7.76
N ALA A 49 -7.99 12.75 7.56
CA ALA A 49 -9.06 11.89 8.06
C ALA A 49 -8.98 10.47 7.46
N VAL A 50 -8.78 10.36 6.14
CA VAL A 50 -8.62 9.09 5.44
C VAL A 50 -7.38 8.34 5.92
N ALA A 51 -6.24 9.03 6.06
CA ALA A 51 -5.00 8.44 6.55
C ALA A 51 -5.12 7.90 7.99
N ILE A 52 -5.81 8.63 8.86
CA ILE A 52 -6.09 8.20 10.25
C ILE A 52 -7.03 6.97 10.24
N ALA A 53 -8.10 7.00 9.45
CA ALA A 53 -9.06 5.89 9.35
C ALA A 53 -8.38 4.59 8.89
N LEU A 54 -7.53 4.66 7.85
CA LEU A 54 -6.75 3.52 7.37
C LEU A 54 -5.82 2.95 8.45
N ARG A 55 -5.12 3.82 9.20
CA ARG A 55 -4.23 3.39 10.29
C ARG A 55 -5.01 2.82 11.48
N ASN A 56 -6.16 3.39 11.81
CA ASN A 56 -7.03 2.89 12.87
C ASN A 56 -7.58 1.50 12.51
N ARG A 57 -7.94 1.25 11.25
CA ARG A 57 -8.32 -0.09 10.78
C ARG A 57 -7.19 -1.10 10.97
N TRP A 58 -5.97 -0.75 10.57
CA TRP A 58 -4.81 -1.62 10.77
C TRP A 58 -4.52 -1.90 12.26
N ARG A 59 -4.66 -0.89 13.12
CA ARG A 59 -4.53 -1.07 14.58
C ARG A 59 -5.58 -2.03 15.12
N ARG A 60 -6.85 -1.90 14.70
CA ARG A 60 -7.95 -2.79 15.12
C ARG A 60 -7.74 -4.24 14.70
N GLN A 61 -7.15 -4.47 13.52
CA GLN A 61 -6.82 -5.83 13.06
C GLN A 61 -5.75 -6.51 13.94
N ARG A 62 -4.88 -5.72 14.58
CA ARG A 62 -3.85 -6.21 15.52
C ARG A 62 -4.30 -6.26 16.98
N LEU A 63 -5.51 -5.78 17.30
CA LEU A 63 -6.07 -5.90 18.65
C LEU A 63 -6.60 -7.32 18.89
N SER A 64 -6.53 -7.78 20.13
CA SER A 64 -7.13 -9.04 20.58
C SER A 64 -8.66 -9.02 20.36
N PRO A 65 -9.28 -10.19 20.12
CA PRO A 65 -10.70 -10.26 19.79
C PRO A 65 -11.62 -9.62 20.85
N GLU A 66 -11.29 -9.76 22.14
CA GLU A 66 -12.07 -9.19 23.25
C GLU A 66 -12.16 -7.66 23.22
N LEU A 67 -11.10 -6.98 22.79
CA LEU A 67 -11.06 -5.51 22.70
C LEU A 67 -11.55 -4.97 21.34
N ARG A 68 -11.79 -5.84 20.36
CA ARG A 68 -12.09 -5.42 18.99
C ARG A 68 -13.53 -4.93 18.83
N ASP A 69 -14.43 -5.44 19.66
CA ASP A 69 -15.87 -5.15 19.66
C ASP A 69 -16.21 -3.84 20.40
N GLU A 70 -15.41 -3.44 21.39
CA GLU A 70 -15.59 -2.18 22.12
C GLU A 70 -15.10 -0.95 21.34
N VAL A 71 -14.21 -1.15 20.37
CA VAL A 71 -13.65 -0.04 19.56
C VAL A 71 -14.57 0.25 18.38
N LEU A 72 -15.52 1.17 18.55
CA LEU A 72 -16.35 1.66 17.45
C LEU A 72 -15.51 2.44 16.40
N PRO A 73 -15.87 2.38 15.11
CA PRO A 73 -15.18 3.15 14.08
C PRO A 73 -15.38 4.65 14.34
N LYS A 74 -14.37 5.34 14.85
CA LYS A 74 -14.32 6.81 14.84
C LYS A 74 -13.99 7.27 13.41
N ASN A 75 -15.04 7.29 12.60
CA ASN A 75 -15.04 7.94 11.30
C ASN A 75 -15.74 9.29 11.47
N ILE A 76 -15.17 10.35 10.86
CA ILE A 76 -15.50 11.78 10.92
C ILE A 76 -14.54 12.58 11.81
#